data_AF-A0A970J475-F1
#
_entry.id   AF-A0A970J475-F1
#
_cell.length_a   1.000
_cell.length_b   1.000
_cell.length_c   1.000
_cell.angle_alpha   90.00
_cell.angle_beta   90.00
_cell.angle_gamma   90.00
#
_symmetry.space_group_name_H-M   'P 1'
#
loop_
_entity.id
_entity.type
_entity.pdbx_description
1 polymer ?
#
loop_
_entity_poly.entity_id
_entity_poly.type
_entity_poly.pdbx_seq_one_letter_code
_entity_poly.pdbx_strand_id
1 'polypeptide(L)'
;MNLLNKQVIHETFGEGSVVEHEGTVLTVEFECGTRRFLFPDAMGTFLKLVDQDAALEVKQLKAEVEEQRQEEAMILEQERALEYEKRQRMLELEKLMKNHKLSPTSQAVFWCEPDELDEVFTEWRVSPGAMKSGPRKGEPNRLARLHQNSSCVITVRDDDEPEENRRIVGMFMVSETYISSETDDGSIPAHSEYRLRLSEEESQKMQFWKYYVNSRHPHRITWNSGRHRYFENIWMAQILKDVMELRRGTEDEQLVRDFFEHFCHINRIDETELPEPSGALVVNK
;
A
#
# COMPACT_ATOMS: atom_id res chain seq x y z
N MET A 1 29.41 15.91 26.10
CA MET A 1 30.54 15.56 26.98
C MET A 1 31.82 16.25 26.48
N ASN A 2 32.67 16.78 27.36
CA ASN A 2 33.98 17.36 26.98
C ASN A 2 35.13 16.48 27.47
N LEU A 3 35.83 15.85 26.52
CA LEU A 3 36.96 14.95 26.79
C LEU A 3 38.32 15.64 26.63
N LEU A 4 38.37 16.92 26.23
CA LEU A 4 39.62 17.68 26.08
C LEU A 4 40.42 17.69 27.39
N ASN A 5 41.73 17.48 27.27
CA ASN A 5 42.71 17.43 28.35
C ASN A 5 42.48 16.31 29.40
N LYS A 6 41.57 15.35 29.14
CA LYS A 6 41.43 14.16 29.99
C LYS A 6 42.57 13.18 29.71
N GLN A 7 43.10 12.58 30.78
CA GLN A 7 44.14 11.56 30.69
C GLN A 7 43.53 10.20 30.33
N VAL A 8 44.15 9.51 29.39
CA VAL A 8 43.79 8.17 28.94
C VAL A 8 45.01 7.26 28.97
N ILE A 9 44.79 5.96 29.19
CA ILE A 9 45.82 4.92 29.15
C ILE A 9 45.53 4.01 27.97
N HIS A 10 46.52 3.85 27.08
CA HIS A 10 46.51 2.88 26.00
C HIS A 10 47.48 1.73 26.32
N GLU A 11 47.07 0.48 26.09
CA GLU A 11 47.88 -0.70 26.45
C GLU A 11 49.28 -0.70 25.82
N THR A 12 49.40 -0.23 24.58
CA THR A 12 50.69 -0.16 23.85
C THR A 12 51.42 1.18 23.93
N PHE A 13 50.69 2.30 24.11
CA PHE A 13 51.28 3.65 23.98
C PHE A 13 51.44 4.36 25.32
N GLY A 14 51.01 3.70 26.41
CA GLY A 14 51.11 4.25 27.75
C GLY A 14 50.09 5.36 28.00
N GLU A 15 50.47 6.31 28.83
CA GLU A 15 49.65 7.47 29.18
C GLU A 15 49.61 8.48 28.04
N GLY A 16 48.43 9.04 27.78
CA GLY A 16 48.22 10.05 26.76
C GLY A 16 47.14 11.04 27.15
N SER A 17 47.17 12.22 26.55
CA SER A 17 46.21 13.30 26.80
C SER A 17 45.35 13.55 25.57
N VAL A 18 44.04 13.66 25.75
CA VAL A 18 43.11 13.99 24.66
C VAL A 18 43.31 15.45 24.25
N VAL A 19 43.74 15.68 23.01
CA VAL A 19 44.03 17.02 22.47
C VAL A 19 42.90 17.55 21.59
N GLU A 20 42.05 16.68 21.04
CA GLU A 20 40.95 17.07 20.16
C GLU A 20 39.85 15.99 20.11
N HIS A 21 38.60 16.43 19.92
CA HIS A 21 37.43 15.57 19.79
C HIS A 21 36.50 16.13 18.71
N GLU A 22 36.48 15.48 17.55
CA GLU A 22 35.66 15.84 16.38
C GLU A 22 34.63 14.76 16.10
N GLY A 23 33.40 14.93 16.60
CA GLY A 23 32.28 14.02 16.35
C GLY A 23 32.56 12.58 16.80
N THR A 24 32.96 11.72 15.87
CA THR A 24 33.27 10.29 16.08
C THR A 24 34.76 9.99 16.19
N VAL A 25 35.62 11.02 16.21
CA VAL A 25 37.07 10.87 16.25
C VAL A 25 37.67 11.58 17.45
N LEU A 26 38.46 10.84 18.23
CA LEU A 26 39.28 11.35 19.32
C LEU A 26 40.75 11.36 18.90
N THR A 27 41.42 12.49 19.08
CA THR A 27 42.86 12.64 18.88
C THR A 27 43.54 12.68 20.24
N VAL A 28 44.48 11.76 20.47
CA VAL A 28 45.22 11.60 21.72
C VAL A 28 46.70 11.77 21.46
N GLU A 29 47.36 12.59 22.26
CA GLU A 29 48.81 12.79 22.25
C GLU A 29 49.47 11.88 23.29
N PHE A 30 50.34 10.97 22.82
CA PHE A 30 51.19 10.12 23.65
C PHE A 30 52.65 10.55 23.52
N GLU A 31 53.53 10.04 24.38
CA GLU A 31 54.99 10.26 24.26
C GLU A 31 55.55 9.82 22.89
N CYS A 32 54.95 8.80 22.28
CA CYS A 32 55.34 8.31 20.96
C CYS A 32 54.71 9.07 19.78
N GLY A 33 53.94 10.12 20.04
CA GLY A 33 53.24 10.95 19.05
C GLY A 33 51.72 10.84 19.10
N THR A 34 51.06 11.65 18.27
CA THR A 34 49.60 11.80 18.23
C THR A 34 48.94 10.68 17.43
N ARG A 35 47.82 10.13 17.95
CA ARG A 35 47.02 9.09 17.29
C ARG A 35 45.53 9.39 17.35
N ARG A 36 44.80 8.90 16.35
CA ARG A 36 43.33 9.07 16.22
C ARG A 36 42.62 7.76 16.54
N PHE A 37 41.53 7.83 17.29
CA PHE A 37 40.69 6.70 17.71
C PHE A 37 39.22 7.00 17.42
N LEU A 38 38.44 5.94 17.17
CA LEU A 38 37.00 6.06 16.98
C LEU A 38 36.30 6.18 18.33
N PHE A 39 35.49 7.21 18.51
CA PHE A 39 34.67 7.45 19.69
C PHE A 39 33.19 7.11 19.41
N PRO A 40 32.47 6.45 20.33
CA PRO A 40 32.92 5.91 21.63
C PRO A 40 33.56 4.50 21.55
N ASP A 41 33.70 3.92 20.35
CA ASP A 41 34.05 2.50 20.18
C ASP A 41 35.41 2.09 20.77
N ALA A 42 36.41 2.97 20.68
CA ALA A 42 37.76 2.73 21.18
C ALA A 42 37.89 2.84 22.70
N MET A 43 36.91 3.45 23.38
CA MET A 43 36.91 3.60 24.83
C MET A 43 36.60 2.26 25.51
N GLY A 44 37.38 1.93 26.55
CA GLY A 44 37.38 0.64 27.25
C GLY A 44 38.19 -0.46 26.55
N THR A 45 38.19 -0.49 25.21
CA THR A 45 38.93 -1.49 24.41
C THR A 45 40.39 -1.10 24.20
N PHE A 46 40.63 0.12 23.72
CA PHE A 46 41.97 0.63 23.40
C PHE A 46 42.38 1.79 24.32
N LEU A 47 41.42 2.59 24.79
CA LEU A 47 41.66 3.74 25.66
C LEU A 47 40.89 3.59 26.97
N LYS A 48 41.58 3.70 28.11
CA LYS A 48 40.96 3.73 29.45
C LYS A 48 41.10 5.14 30.02
N LEU A 49 39.99 5.80 30.29
CA LEU A 49 39.99 7.10 30.98
C LEU A 49 40.44 6.93 32.43
N VAL A 50 41.34 7.80 32.87
CA VAL A 50 41.80 7.84 34.27
C VAL A 50 40.74 8.45 35.19
N ASP A 51 39.98 9.42 34.65
CA ASP A 51 38.86 10.06 35.33
C ASP A 51 37.66 9.11 35.41
N GLN A 52 37.27 8.74 36.62
CA GLN A 52 36.22 7.75 36.88
C GLN A 52 34.82 8.26 36.48
N ASP A 53 34.54 9.54 36.68
CA ASP A 53 33.25 10.14 36.32
C ASP A 53 33.14 10.22 34.79
N ALA A 54 34.19 10.68 34.12
CA ALA A 54 34.26 10.69 32.66
C ALA A 54 34.20 9.26 32.07
N ALA A 55 34.83 8.28 32.71
CA ALA A 55 34.76 6.88 32.29
C ALA A 55 33.33 6.31 32.38
N LEU A 56 32.57 6.70 33.41
CA LEU A 56 31.18 6.28 33.58
C LEU A 56 30.27 6.88 32.50
N GLU A 57 30.41 8.17 32.22
CA GLU A 57 29.67 8.87 31.16
C GLU A 57 29.93 8.25 29.78
N VAL A 58 31.20 7.97 29.45
CA VAL A 58 31.54 7.30 28.17
C VAL A 58 30.99 5.89 28.10
N LYS A 59 30.96 5.16 29.21
CA LYS A 59 30.38 3.81 29.26
C LYS A 59 28.87 3.85 29.00
N GLN A 60 28.16 4.82 29.57
CA GLN A 60 26.73 5.03 29.33
C GLN A 60 26.47 5.40 27.86
N LEU A 61 27.22 6.37 27.33
CA LEU A 61 27.11 6.77 25.92
C LEU A 61 27.38 5.61 24.97
N LYS A 62 28.40 4.79 25.23
CA LYS A 62 28.71 3.62 24.41
C LYS A 62 27.57 2.59 24.41
N ALA A 63 26.90 2.40 25.56
CA ALA A 63 25.75 1.53 25.65
C ALA A 63 24.55 2.07 24.85
N GLU A 64 24.28 3.37 24.95
CA GLU A 64 23.20 4.04 24.19
C GLU A 64 23.44 3.97 22.67
N VAL A 65 24.68 4.21 22.22
CA VAL A 65 25.05 4.09 20.79
C VAL A 65 24.93 2.65 20.28
N GLU A 66 25.27 1.66 21.11
CA GLU A 66 25.12 0.25 20.74
C GLU A 66 23.64 -0.16 20.68
N GLU A 67 22.81 0.33 21.61
CA GLU A 67 21.35 0.12 21.60
C GLU A 67 20.73 0.72 20.33
N GLN A 68 21.07 1.96 19.98
CA GLN A 68 20.62 2.60 18.73
C GLN A 68 21.03 1.80 17.49
N ARG A 69 22.28 1.31 17.43
CA ARG A 69 22.75 0.45 16.33
C ARG A 69 21.98 -0.87 16.24
N GLN A 70 21.61 -1.46 17.38
CA GLN A 70 20.82 -2.68 17.42
C GLN A 70 19.38 -2.44 16.95
N GLU A 71 18.77 -1.33 17.38
CA GLU A 71 17.44 -0.91 16.90
C GLU A 71 17.44 -0.64 15.39
N GLU A 72 18.41 0.13 14.88
CA GLU A 72 18.56 0.39 13.44
C GLU A 72 18.79 -0.89 12.64
N ALA A 73 19.60 -1.82 13.15
CA ALA A 73 19.83 -3.11 12.50
C ALA A 73 18.55 -3.97 12.48
N MET A 74 17.76 -3.95 13.55
CA MET A 74 16.49 -4.66 13.63
C MET A 74 15.45 -4.08 12.66
N ILE A 75 15.35 -2.75 12.57
CA ILE A 75 14.48 -2.07 11.61
C ILE A 75 14.88 -2.45 10.18
N LEU A 76 16.18 -2.39 9.86
CA LEU A 76 16.69 -2.76 8.54
C LEU A 76 16.46 -4.24 8.20
N GLU A 77 16.57 -5.14 9.18
CA GLU A 77 16.26 -6.56 9.00
C GLU A 77 14.77 -6.79 8.74
N GLN A 78 13.90 -6.09 9.49
CA GLN A 78 12.45 -6.13 9.27
C GLN A 78 12.07 -5.59 7.89
N GLU A 79 12.65 -4.46 7.46
CA GLU A 79 12.43 -3.90 6.12
C GLU A 79 12.84 -4.88 5.02
N ARG A 80 14.03 -5.50 5.15
CA ARG A 80 14.51 -6.51 4.19
C ARG A 80 13.64 -7.75 4.15
N ALA A 81 13.16 -8.20 5.31
CA ALA A 81 12.24 -9.34 5.39
C ALA A 81 10.91 -9.03 4.69
N LEU A 82 10.37 -7.83 4.92
CA LEU A 82 9.14 -7.36 4.27
C LEU A 82 9.33 -7.24 2.75
N GLU A 83 10.43 -6.67 2.28
CA GLU A 83 10.75 -6.61 0.85
C GLU A 83 10.88 -8.00 0.21
N TYR A 84 11.50 -8.94 0.92
CA TYR A 84 11.65 -10.32 0.46
C TYR A 84 10.29 -11.02 0.35
N GLU A 85 9.43 -10.86 1.36
CA GLU A 85 8.07 -11.40 1.36
C GLU A 85 7.24 -10.80 0.22
N LYS A 86 7.25 -9.48 0.06
CA LYS A 86 6.63 -8.78 -1.07
C LYS A 86 7.10 -9.38 -2.39
N ARG A 87 8.41 -9.57 -2.57
CA ARG A 87 8.97 -10.16 -3.80
C ARG A 87 8.52 -11.61 -4.04
N GLN A 88 8.44 -12.44 -3.00
CA GLN A 88 7.94 -13.81 -3.14
C GLN A 88 6.49 -13.85 -3.58
N ARG A 89 5.63 -13.02 -2.96
CA ARG A 89 4.22 -12.91 -3.31
C ARG A 89 4.04 -12.48 -4.77
N MET A 90 4.85 -11.53 -5.23
CA MET A 90 4.84 -11.08 -6.62
C MET A 90 5.23 -12.20 -7.60
N LEU A 91 6.28 -12.97 -7.29
CA LEU A 91 6.69 -14.11 -8.12
C LEU A 91 5.63 -15.22 -8.16
N GLU A 92 4.88 -15.42 -7.08
CA GLU A 92 3.77 -16.36 -7.03
C GLU A 92 2.60 -15.89 -7.90
N LEU A 93 2.22 -14.61 -7.80
CA LEU A 93 1.20 -14.00 -8.64
C LEU A 93 1.58 -14.10 -10.12
N GLU A 94 2.82 -13.76 -10.50
CA GLU A 94 3.28 -13.91 -11.89
C GLU A 94 3.13 -15.34 -12.42
N LYS A 95 3.41 -16.36 -11.59
CA LYS A 95 3.24 -17.77 -11.96
C LYS A 95 1.76 -18.12 -12.19
N LEU A 96 0.87 -17.67 -11.31
CA LEU A 96 -0.59 -17.85 -11.46
C LEU A 96 -1.10 -17.20 -12.75
N MET A 97 -0.53 -16.04 -13.10
CA MET A 97 -0.98 -15.22 -14.23
C MET A 97 -0.34 -15.58 -15.57
N LYS A 98 0.74 -16.38 -15.60
CA LYS A 98 1.46 -16.76 -16.82
C LYS A 98 0.57 -17.44 -17.86
N ASN A 99 -0.43 -18.20 -17.40
CA ASN A 99 -1.36 -18.94 -18.25
C ASN A 99 -2.73 -18.24 -18.39
N HIS A 100 -2.96 -17.11 -17.71
CA HIS A 100 -4.24 -16.43 -17.73
C HIS A 100 -4.26 -15.30 -18.78
N LYS A 101 -5.17 -15.39 -19.74
CA LYS A 101 -5.37 -14.34 -20.73
C LYS A 101 -6.14 -13.18 -20.08
N LEU A 102 -5.41 -12.12 -19.71
CA LEU A 102 -6.00 -10.90 -19.18
C LEU A 102 -7.00 -10.30 -20.18
N SER A 103 -8.24 -10.14 -19.74
CA SER A 103 -9.24 -9.37 -20.47
C SER A 103 -9.03 -7.88 -20.16
N PRO A 104 -9.08 -6.99 -21.17
CA PRO A 104 -9.06 -5.54 -20.93
C PRO A 104 -10.30 -5.06 -20.17
N THR A 105 -11.38 -5.87 -20.13
CA THR A 105 -12.63 -5.63 -19.40
C THR A 105 -12.88 -6.78 -18.42
N SER A 106 -12.12 -6.80 -17.33
CA SER A 106 -12.24 -7.81 -16.27
C SER A 106 -12.64 -7.23 -14.92
N GLN A 107 -13.00 -5.95 -14.86
CA GLN A 107 -13.43 -5.29 -13.63
C GLN A 107 -14.95 -5.25 -13.58
N ALA A 108 -15.55 -5.26 -12.37
CA ALA A 108 -17.00 -5.19 -12.21
C ALA A 108 -17.41 -4.04 -11.30
N VAL A 109 -18.38 -3.25 -11.76
CA VAL A 109 -19.03 -2.25 -10.91
C VAL A 109 -20.40 -2.79 -10.52
N PHE A 110 -20.79 -2.60 -9.27
CA PHE A 110 -22.08 -2.98 -8.71
C PHE A 110 -22.88 -1.75 -8.34
N TRP A 111 -24.16 -1.77 -8.68
CA TRP A 111 -25.15 -0.88 -8.11
C TRP A 111 -25.69 -1.54 -6.86
N CYS A 112 -25.43 -0.90 -5.73
CA CYS A 112 -25.96 -1.27 -4.44
C CYS A 112 -27.00 -0.27 -3.96
N GLU A 113 -27.99 -0.76 -3.24
CA GLU A 113 -28.92 0.09 -2.49
C GLU A 113 -28.25 0.58 -1.19
N PRO A 114 -28.62 1.74 -0.64
CA PRO A 114 -27.98 2.26 0.57
C PRO A 114 -28.09 1.34 1.79
N ASP A 115 -29.19 0.59 1.92
CA ASP A 115 -29.47 -0.31 3.05
C ASP A 115 -28.65 -1.61 3.02
N GLU A 116 -28.14 -2.03 1.86
CA GLU A 116 -27.28 -3.22 1.75
C GLU A 116 -25.78 -2.91 1.93
N LEU A 117 -25.38 -1.63 1.97
CA LEU A 117 -23.97 -1.26 2.07
C LEU A 117 -23.30 -1.79 3.34
N ASP A 118 -24.00 -1.75 4.48
CA ASP A 118 -23.42 -2.18 5.74
C ASP A 118 -23.13 -3.69 5.73
N GLU A 119 -23.99 -4.51 5.11
CA GLU A 119 -23.72 -5.93 4.92
C GLU A 119 -22.52 -6.14 3.98
N VAL A 120 -22.49 -5.45 2.83
CA VAL A 120 -21.40 -5.54 1.86
C VAL A 120 -20.04 -5.19 2.50
N PHE A 121 -19.96 -4.15 3.31
CA PHE A 121 -18.70 -3.71 3.94
C PHE A 121 -18.39 -4.43 5.26
N THR A 122 -19.36 -5.09 5.89
CA THR A 122 -19.11 -5.96 7.05
C THR A 122 -18.60 -7.32 6.59
N GLU A 123 -19.26 -7.91 5.61
CA GLU A 123 -18.91 -9.24 5.08
C GLU A 123 -17.83 -9.19 3.99
N TRP A 124 -17.55 -8.00 3.45
CA TRP A 124 -16.62 -7.78 2.35
C TRP A 124 -16.87 -8.72 1.18
N ARG A 125 -18.12 -8.78 0.73
CA ARG A 125 -18.53 -9.58 -0.42
C ARG A 125 -19.70 -8.93 -1.14
N VAL A 126 -19.81 -9.18 -2.44
CA VAL A 126 -20.93 -8.69 -3.25
C VAL A 126 -21.45 -9.81 -4.15
N SER A 127 -22.75 -9.80 -4.42
CA SER A 127 -23.37 -10.74 -5.35
C SER A 127 -23.96 -9.98 -6.56
N PRO A 128 -23.82 -10.51 -7.79
CA PRO A 128 -24.56 -10.01 -8.96
C PRO A 128 -26.06 -10.36 -8.91
N GLY A 129 -26.49 -11.13 -7.91
CA GLY A 129 -27.86 -11.61 -7.72
C GLY A 129 -28.22 -12.80 -8.59
N ALA A 130 -29.48 -13.21 -8.57
CA ALA A 130 -29.99 -14.31 -9.39
C ALA A 130 -30.27 -13.88 -10.84
N MET A 131 -30.16 -14.81 -11.79
CA MET A 131 -30.53 -14.59 -13.18
C MET A 131 -32.03 -14.28 -13.28
N LYS A 132 -32.37 -13.11 -13.84
CA LYS A 132 -33.77 -12.65 -13.93
C LYS A 132 -34.57 -13.28 -15.08
N SER A 133 -33.90 -13.88 -16.06
CA SER A 133 -34.50 -14.39 -17.30
C SER A 133 -33.71 -15.56 -17.89
N GLY A 134 -34.34 -16.29 -18.83
CA GLY A 134 -33.71 -17.41 -19.54
C GLY A 134 -33.89 -18.75 -18.84
N PRO A 135 -33.32 -19.84 -19.40
CA PRO A 135 -33.51 -21.21 -18.88
C PRO A 135 -33.02 -21.41 -17.43
N ARG A 136 -32.06 -20.60 -16.99
CA ARG A 136 -31.43 -20.64 -15.65
C ARG A 136 -32.00 -19.60 -14.69
N LYS A 137 -33.22 -19.11 -14.94
CA LYS A 137 -33.86 -18.09 -14.10
C LYS A 137 -33.93 -18.56 -12.64
N GLY A 138 -33.52 -17.70 -11.71
CA GLY A 138 -33.48 -18.00 -10.28
C GLY A 138 -32.15 -18.59 -9.80
N GLU A 139 -31.30 -19.09 -10.70
CA GLU A 139 -29.95 -19.52 -10.34
C GLU A 139 -29.04 -18.31 -10.09
N PRO A 140 -28.04 -18.42 -9.19
CA PRO A 140 -27.04 -17.39 -8.99
C PRO A 140 -26.32 -17.01 -10.28
N ASN A 141 -26.20 -15.71 -10.52
CA ASN A 141 -25.45 -15.21 -11.66
C ASN A 141 -23.95 -15.32 -11.35
N ARG A 142 -23.17 -15.88 -12.28
CA ARG A 142 -21.72 -16.07 -12.12
C ARG A 142 -20.99 -15.21 -13.14
N LEU A 143 -20.09 -14.36 -12.65
CA LEU A 143 -19.34 -13.43 -13.49
C LEU A 143 -18.12 -14.11 -14.08
N ALA A 144 -18.29 -14.71 -15.26
CA ALA A 144 -17.28 -15.51 -15.94
C ALA A 144 -15.98 -14.78 -16.30
N ARG A 145 -15.94 -13.44 -16.26
CA ARG A 145 -14.73 -12.65 -16.51
C ARG A 145 -14.04 -12.16 -15.24
N LEU A 146 -14.65 -12.38 -14.07
CA LEU A 146 -14.02 -12.04 -12.80
C LEU A 146 -13.06 -13.15 -12.40
N HIS A 147 -11.83 -12.73 -12.13
CA HIS A 147 -10.74 -13.56 -11.64
C HIS A 147 -10.00 -12.81 -10.53
N GLN A 148 -8.92 -13.39 -10.03
CA GLN A 148 -8.13 -12.83 -8.93
C GLN A 148 -7.49 -11.48 -9.28
N ASN A 149 -7.31 -11.16 -10.56
CA ASN A 149 -6.82 -9.85 -11.02
C ASN A 149 -7.92 -8.77 -11.08
N SER A 150 -9.16 -9.13 -10.78
CA SER A 150 -10.31 -8.24 -10.86
C SER A 150 -10.56 -7.49 -9.56
N SER A 151 -11.15 -6.32 -9.69
CA SER A 151 -11.69 -5.48 -8.63
C SER A 151 -13.19 -5.30 -8.81
N CYS A 152 -13.88 -5.23 -7.68
CA CYS A 152 -15.28 -4.86 -7.58
C CYS A 152 -15.38 -3.42 -7.09
N VAL A 153 -16.08 -2.55 -7.84
CA VAL A 153 -16.41 -1.19 -7.43
C VAL A 153 -17.86 -1.17 -6.97
N ILE A 154 -18.11 -0.60 -5.79
CA ILE A 154 -19.46 -0.46 -5.23
C ILE A 154 -19.92 0.97 -5.46
N THR A 155 -21.11 1.12 -6.05
CA THR A 155 -21.72 2.41 -6.33
C THR A 155 -23.12 2.48 -5.77
N VAL A 156 -23.52 3.69 -5.40
CA VAL A 156 -24.90 4.02 -5.06
C VAL A 156 -25.38 5.21 -5.89
N ARG A 157 -26.69 5.34 -5.96
CA ARG A 157 -27.37 6.51 -6.49
C ARG A 157 -28.63 6.70 -5.67
N ASP A 158 -28.82 7.89 -5.12
CA ASP A 158 -30.07 8.22 -4.43
C ASP A 158 -31.23 8.23 -5.43
N ASP A 159 -32.44 7.89 -4.97
CA ASP A 159 -33.58 7.69 -5.87
C ASP A 159 -34.04 8.97 -6.59
N ASP A 160 -33.78 10.12 -5.98
CA ASP A 160 -34.13 11.46 -6.46
C ASP A 160 -33.02 12.14 -7.28
N GLU A 161 -31.83 11.54 -7.33
CA GLU A 161 -30.66 12.09 -8.02
C GLU A 161 -30.56 11.58 -9.47
N PRO A 162 -30.15 12.43 -10.43
CA PRO A 162 -29.91 11.99 -11.80
C PRO A 162 -28.77 10.98 -11.86
N GLU A 163 -28.78 10.12 -12.89
CA GLU A 163 -27.82 9.03 -13.03
C GLU A 163 -26.35 9.50 -13.03
N GLU A 164 -26.09 10.72 -13.51
CA GLU A 164 -24.76 11.35 -13.50
C GLU A 164 -24.16 11.52 -12.10
N ASN A 165 -25.01 11.61 -11.06
CA ASN A 165 -24.60 11.74 -9.66
C ASN A 165 -24.34 10.39 -8.98
N ARG A 166 -24.38 9.27 -9.72
CA ARG A 166 -23.94 7.97 -9.19
C ARG A 166 -22.51 8.08 -8.67
N ARG A 167 -22.34 7.76 -7.40
CA ARG A 167 -21.07 7.87 -6.66
C ARG A 167 -20.49 6.51 -6.32
N ILE A 168 -19.18 6.44 -6.30
CA ILE A 168 -18.43 5.29 -5.81
C ILE A 168 -18.38 5.38 -4.28
N VAL A 169 -18.72 4.31 -3.58
CA VAL A 169 -18.72 4.25 -2.10
C VAL A 169 -17.66 3.30 -1.54
N GLY A 170 -17.08 2.47 -2.39
CA GLY A 170 -16.00 1.58 -2.00
C GLY A 170 -15.57 0.68 -3.14
N MET A 171 -14.50 -0.08 -2.89
CA MET A 171 -13.97 -1.02 -3.87
C MET A 171 -13.09 -2.06 -3.18
N PHE A 172 -12.93 -3.22 -3.81
CA PHE A 172 -12.02 -4.25 -3.33
C PHE A 172 -11.51 -5.13 -4.47
N MET A 173 -10.30 -5.67 -4.32
CA MET A 173 -9.81 -6.78 -5.14
C MET A 173 -10.61 -8.04 -4.85
N VAL A 174 -10.89 -8.85 -5.86
CA VAL A 174 -11.47 -10.19 -5.69
C VAL A 174 -10.48 -11.07 -4.92
N SER A 175 -10.98 -11.91 -4.01
CA SER A 175 -10.17 -12.84 -3.22
C SER A 175 -9.25 -13.71 -4.08
N GLU A 176 -8.02 -13.94 -3.62
CA GLU A 176 -7.07 -14.87 -4.23
C GLU A 176 -7.63 -16.31 -4.32
N THR A 177 -8.55 -16.67 -3.43
CA THR A 177 -9.18 -18.01 -3.40
C THR A 177 -10.45 -18.11 -4.26
N TYR A 178 -10.87 -17.02 -4.92
CA TYR A 178 -12.12 -17.01 -5.68
C TYR A 178 -12.02 -17.80 -6.98
N ILE A 179 -12.92 -18.77 -7.13
CA ILE A 179 -13.12 -19.52 -8.36
C ILE A 179 -14.62 -19.46 -8.72
N SER A 180 -14.94 -18.73 -9.79
CA SER A 180 -16.33 -18.45 -10.18
C SER A 180 -17.16 -19.72 -10.44
N SER A 181 -16.54 -20.82 -10.87
CA SER A 181 -17.23 -22.10 -11.08
C SER A 181 -17.56 -22.85 -9.79
N GLU A 182 -16.83 -22.59 -8.71
CA GLU A 182 -16.95 -23.28 -7.41
C GLU A 182 -17.82 -22.50 -6.42
N THR A 183 -18.29 -21.32 -6.80
CA THR A 183 -19.14 -20.47 -5.96
C THR A 183 -20.61 -20.86 -6.10
N ASP A 184 -21.20 -21.42 -5.06
CA ASP A 184 -22.58 -21.91 -5.08
C ASP A 184 -23.63 -20.78 -5.05
N ASP A 185 -23.40 -19.72 -4.29
CA ASP A 185 -24.34 -18.60 -4.07
C ASP A 185 -24.11 -17.38 -4.99
N GLY A 186 -23.06 -17.44 -5.82
CA GLY A 186 -22.62 -16.35 -6.69
C GLY A 186 -21.97 -15.17 -5.95
N SER A 187 -21.64 -15.33 -4.67
CA SER A 187 -20.95 -14.33 -3.87
C SER A 187 -19.49 -14.16 -4.31
N ILE A 188 -19.06 -12.91 -4.41
CA ILE A 188 -17.68 -12.55 -4.76
C ILE A 188 -17.03 -11.96 -3.50
N PRO A 189 -16.20 -12.74 -2.79
CA PRO A 189 -15.50 -12.26 -1.61
C PRO A 189 -14.34 -11.34 -1.99
N ALA A 190 -14.09 -10.36 -1.14
CA ALA A 190 -12.94 -9.46 -1.23
C ALA A 190 -11.64 -10.16 -0.82
N HIS A 191 -10.55 -9.64 -1.36
CA HIS A 191 -9.20 -9.82 -0.86
C HIS A 191 -9.10 -9.31 0.59
N SER A 192 -8.27 -9.97 1.41
CA SER A 192 -8.10 -9.64 2.83
C SER A 192 -7.52 -8.23 3.06
N GLU A 193 -6.57 -7.83 2.22
CA GLU A 193 -5.85 -6.56 2.31
C GLU A 193 -6.47 -5.46 1.43
N TYR A 194 -6.58 -5.68 0.12
CA TYR A 194 -6.98 -4.65 -0.85
C TYR A 194 -8.48 -4.40 -0.90
N ARG A 195 -8.98 -3.65 0.07
CA ARG A 195 -10.39 -3.32 0.22
C ARG A 195 -10.59 -1.96 0.89
N LEU A 196 -11.48 -1.14 0.37
CA LEU A 196 -11.67 0.25 0.75
C LEU A 196 -13.16 0.60 0.84
N ARG A 197 -13.54 1.24 1.95
CA ARG A 197 -14.82 1.93 2.12
C ARG A 197 -14.53 3.42 2.15
N LEU A 198 -15.18 4.17 1.27
CA LEU A 198 -15.05 5.62 1.23
C LEU A 198 -15.98 6.24 2.26
N SER A 199 -15.54 7.32 2.89
CA SER A 199 -16.43 8.20 3.65
C SER A 199 -17.43 8.88 2.71
N GLU A 200 -18.51 9.43 3.29
CA GLU A 200 -19.50 10.16 2.50
C GLU A 200 -18.86 11.34 1.74
N GLU A 201 -17.97 12.10 2.40
CA GLU A 201 -17.28 13.24 1.77
C GLU A 201 -16.34 12.84 0.63
N GLU A 202 -15.64 11.71 0.76
CA GLU A 202 -14.82 11.14 -0.31
C GLU A 202 -15.70 10.66 -1.46
N SER A 203 -16.78 9.95 -1.15
CA SER A 203 -17.71 9.39 -2.14
C SER A 203 -18.33 10.47 -3.03
N GLN A 204 -18.70 11.62 -2.46
CA GLN A 204 -19.23 12.76 -3.22
C GLN A 204 -18.25 13.33 -4.25
N LYS A 205 -16.93 13.12 -4.07
CA LYS A 205 -15.89 13.52 -5.03
C LYS A 205 -15.63 12.45 -6.11
N MET A 206 -16.18 11.25 -5.94
CA MET A 206 -15.91 10.07 -6.76
C MET A 206 -17.12 9.67 -7.61
N GLN A 207 -17.49 10.53 -8.58
CA GLN A 207 -18.57 10.24 -9.53
C GLN A 207 -18.17 9.12 -10.50
N PHE A 208 -18.96 8.05 -10.57
CA PHE A 208 -18.66 6.89 -11.41
C PHE A 208 -18.55 7.24 -12.91
N TRP A 209 -19.42 8.13 -13.39
CA TRP A 209 -19.47 8.54 -14.79
C TRP A 209 -18.32 9.47 -15.21
N LYS A 210 -17.47 9.90 -14.27
CA LYS A 210 -16.17 10.54 -14.58
C LYS A 210 -15.24 9.56 -15.32
N TYR A 211 -15.32 8.27 -14.99
CA TYR A 211 -14.44 7.23 -15.52
C TYR A 211 -15.13 6.41 -16.61
N TYR A 212 -16.38 6.00 -16.37
CA TYR A 212 -17.08 5.10 -17.27
C TYR A 212 -17.70 5.82 -18.47
N VAL A 213 -17.52 5.25 -19.66
CA VAL A 213 -18.23 5.65 -20.88
C VAL A 213 -18.69 4.42 -21.65
N ASN A 214 -19.94 4.45 -22.13
CA ASN A 214 -20.39 3.43 -23.06
C ASN A 214 -19.89 3.77 -24.48
N SER A 215 -18.91 3.03 -24.99
CA SER A 215 -18.32 3.27 -26.31
C SER A 215 -19.34 3.27 -27.47
N ARG A 216 -20.46 2.56 -27.35
CA ARG A 216 -21.53 2.57 -28.36
C ARG A 216 -22.41 3.81 -28.28
N HIS A 217 -22.55 4.38 -27.09
CA HIS A 217 -23.39 5.55 -26.83
C HIS A 217 -22.69 6.51 -25.86
N PRO A 218 -21.60 7.19 -26.28
CA PRO A 218 -20.77 7.99 -25.37
C PRO A 218 -21.52 9.14 -24.67
N HIS A 219 -22.52 9.69 -25.34
CA HIS A 219 -23.34 10.79 -24.84
C HIS A 219 -24.48 10.36 -23.89
N ARG A 220 -24.64 9.06 -23.62
CA ARG A 220 -25.71 8.55 -22.76
C ARG A 220 -25.19 8.16 -21.38
N ILE A 221 -25.66 8.89 -20.37
CA ILE A 221 -25.44 8.58 -18.95
C ILE A 221 -26.65 7.77 -18.45
N THR A 222 -26.61 6.45 -18.63
CA THR A 222 -27.72 5.56 -18.25
C THR A 222 -27.22 4.20 -17.75
N TRP A 223 -27.66 3.77 -16.58
CA TRP A 223 -27.37 2.43 -16.06
C TRP A 223 -28.26 1.33 -16.66
N ASN A 224 -29.46 1.67 -17.13
CA ASN A 224 -30.45 0.73 -17.67
C ASN A 224 -30.79 -0.40 -16.67
N SER A 225 -30.47 -1.66 -17.00
CA SER A 225 -30.84 -2.84 -16.23
C SER A 225 -29.62 -3.60 -15.71
N GLY A 226 -29.85 -4.36 -14.64
CA GLY A 226 -28.84 -5.23 -14.02
C GLY A 226 -28.22 -4.61 -12.77
N ARG A 227 -27.68 -5.46 -11.90
CA ARG A 227 -27.01 -5.05 -10.67
C ARG A 227 -25.53 -4.72 -10.88
N HIS A 228 -24.94 -5.13 -12.01
CA HIS A 228 -23.52 -4.94 -12.27
C HIS A 228 -23.24 -4.66 -13.74
N ARG A 229 -22.04 -4.13 -14.01
CA ARG A 229 -21.47 -3.98 -15.36
C ARG A 229 -20.00 -4.33 -15.34
N TYR A 230 -19.52 -4.95 -16.43
CA TYR A 230 -18.08 -5.00 -16.67
C TYR A 230 -17.56 -3.66 -17.14
N PHE A 231 -16.34 -3.35 -16.78
CA PHE A 231 -15.67 -2.12 -17.18
C PHE A 231 -14.16 -2.35 -17.36
N GLU A 232 -13.49 -1.37 -17.95
CA GLU A 232 -12.09 -1.50 -18.37
C GLU A 232 -11.10 -1.45 -17.20
N ASN A 233 -10.00 -2.21 -17.30
CA ASN A 233 -8.95 -2.24 -16.28
C ASN A 233 -8.34 -0.84 -16.07
N ILE A 234 -8.20 -0.05 -17.14
CA ILE A 234 -7.67 1.33 -17.09
C ILE A 234 -8.56 2.23 -16.23
N TRP A 235 -9.88 2.12 -16.31
CA TRP A 235 -10.77 2.95 -15.48
C TRP A 235 -10.66 2.60 -13.99
N MET A 236 -10.38 1.33 -13.65
CA MET A 236 -10.15 0.97 -12.25
C MET A 236 -8.85 1.57 -11.73
N ALA A 237 -7.78 1.53 -12.52
CA ALA A 237 -6.52 2.19 -12.18
C ALA A 237 -6.71 3.71 -12.01
N GLN A 238 -7.50 4.35 -12.88
CA GLN A 238 -7.84 5.78 -12.73
C GLN A 238 -8.61 6.06 -11.44
N ILE A 239 -9.57 5.22 -11.08
CA ILE A 239 -10.31 5.33 -9.82
C ILE A 239 -9.35 5.24 -8.63
N LEU A 240 -8.48 4.22 -8.59
CA LEU A 240 -7.52 4.03 -7.50
C LEU A 240 -6.53 5.20 -7.39
N LYS A 241 -6.02 5.71 -8.53
CA LYS A 241 -5.15 6.89 -8.56
C LYS A 241 -5.82 8.12 -7.96
N ASP A 242 -7.08 8.36 -8.28
CA ASP A 242 -7.82 9.49 -7.70
C ASP A 242 -8.11 9.29 -6.21
N VAL A 243 -8.40 8.06 -5.77
CA VAL A 243 -8.55 7.75 -4.32
C VAL A 243 -7.23 7.95 -3.58
N MET A 244 -6.09 7.60 -4.19
CA MET A 244 -4.77 7.83 -3.62
C MET A 244 -4.51 9.33 -3.38
N GLU A 245 -4.89 10.18 -4.32
CA GLU A 245 -4.81 11.65 -4.15
C GLU A 245 -5.77 12.17 -3.07
N LEU A 246 -6.98 11.61 -2.98
CA LEU A 246 -7.95 11.97 -1.93
C LEU A 246 -7.46 11.64 -0.52
N ARG A 247 -6.70 10.55 -0.38
CA ARG A 247 -6.21 10.03 0.91
C ARG A 247 -4.76 10.38 1.22
N ARG A 248 -4.14 11.26 0.43
CA ARG A 248 -2.77 11.71 0.69
C ARG A 248 -2.66 12.39 2.06
N GLY A 249 -1.71 11.93 2.88
CA GLY A 249 -1.48 12.40 4.24
C GLY A 249 -2.43 11.81 5.28
N THR A 250 -3.26 10.82 4.93
CA THR A 250 -4.12 10.10 5.87
C THR A 250 -3.47 8.79 6.33
N GLU A 251 -3.99 8.18 7.41
CA GLU A 251 -3.52 6.88 7.91
C GLU A 251 -3.66 5.74 6.88
N ASP A 252 -4.62 5.86 5.95
CA ASP A 252 -4.89 4.89 4.90
C ASP A 252 -4.08 5.13 3.61
N GLU A 253 -3.20 6.14 3.56
CA GLU A 253 -2.43 6.46 2.34
C GLU A 253 -1.66 5.24 1.84
N GLN A 254 -0.97 4.54 2.74
CA GLN A 254 -0.16 3.38 2.38
C GLN A 254 -1.03 2.22 1.84
N LEU A 255 -2.20 1.99 2.44
CA LEU A 255 -3.11 0.95 1.98
C LEU A 255 -3.60 1.21 0.55
N VAL A 256 -3.97 2.46 0.24
CA VAL A 256 -4.43 2.81 -1.11
C VAL A 256 -3.29 2.75 -2.12
N ARG A 257 -2.09 3.20 -1.74
CA ARG A 257 -0.88 3.09 -2.56
C ARG A 257 -0.58 1.62 -2.88
N ASP A 258 -0.52 0.76 -1.87
CA ASP A 258 -0.28 -0.67 -2.04
C ASP A 258 -1.37 -1.34 -2.91
N PHE A 259 -2.64 -0.94 -2.75
CA PHE A 259 -3.73 -1.40 -3.61
C PHE A 259 -3.52 -0.96 -5.06
N PHE A 260 -3.25 0.33 -5.31
CA PHE A 260 -3.01 0.83 -6.66
C PHE A 260 -1.84 0.12 -7.35
N GLU A 261 -0.70 0.01 -6.69
CA GLU A 261 0.51 -0.65 -7.21
C GLU A 261 0.24 -2.13 -7.49
N HIS A 262 -0.42 -2.84 -6.56
CA HIS A 262 -0.80 -4.24 -6.73
C HIS A 262 -1.74 -4.42 -7.93
N PHE A 263 -2.78 -3.59 -8.04
CA PHE A 263 -3.74 -3.65 -9.14
C PHE A 263 -3.09 -3.40 -10.50
N CYS A 264 -2.22 -2.40 -10.59
CA CYS A 264 -1.51 -2.08 -11.82
C CYS A 264 -0.55 -3.20 -12.22
N HIS A 265 0.21 -3.75 -11.26
CA HIS A 265 1.13 -4.85 -11.51
C HIS A 265 0.41 -6.08 -12.07
N ILE A 266 -0.61 -6.59 -11.38
CA ILE A 266 -1.33 -7.79 -11.82
C ILE A 266 -2.05 -7.54 -13.15
N ASN A 267 -2.59 -6.34 -13.40
CA ASN A 267 -3.24 -6.04 -14.67
C ASN A 267 -2.28 -5.59 -15.79
N ARG A 268 -0.97 -5.57 -15.55
CA ARG A 268 0.07 -5.13 -16.49
C ARG A 268 -0.17 -3.72 -17.04
N ILE A 269 -0.53 -2.81 -16.15
CA ILE A 269 -0.76 -1.40 -16.44
C ILE A 269 0.49 -0.62 -16.04
N ASP A 270 1.01 0.18 -16.96
CA ASP A 270 2.06 1.15 -16.65
C ASP A 270 1.42 2.40 -16.04
N GLU A 271 1.73 2.66 -14.78
CA GLU A 271 1.20 3.79 -14.02
C GLU A 271 1.59 5.15 -14.62
N THR A 272 2.74 5.22 -15.28
CA THR A 272 3.28 6.45 -15.89
C THR A 272 2.57 6.80 -17.20
N GLU A 273 1.96 5.82 -17.86
CA GLU A 273 1.21 5.97 -19.10
C GLU A 273 -0.31 6.01 -18.88
N LEU A 274 -0.77 6.02 -17.62
CA LEU A 274 -2.19 5.99 -17.31
C LEU A 274 -2.87 7.29 -17.80
N PRO A 275 -3.84 7.20 -18.72
CA PRO A 275 -4.50 8.38 -19.26
C PRO A 275 -5.41 9.04 -18.21
N GLU A 276 -5.77 10.29 -18.46
CA GLU A 276 -6.79 10.98 -17.66
C GLU A 276 -8.19 10.34 -17.85
N PRO A 277 -9.08 10.45 -16.84
CA PRO A 277 -10.45 9.97 -16.96
C PRO A 277 -11.17 10.57 -18.17
N SER A 278 -11.82 9.71 -18.95
CA SER A 278 -12.52 10.06 -20.19
C SER A 278 -13.95 9.51 -20.22
N GLY A 279 -14.56 9.45 -19.04
CA GLY A 279 -15.93 8.99 -18.87
C GLY A 279 -16.96 9.94 -19.50
N ALA A 280 -18.23 9.53 -19.45
CA ALA A 280 -19.32 10.28 -20.06
C ALA A 280 -19.46 11.71 -19.51
N LEU A 281 -19.11 11.96 -18.24
CA LEU A 281 -19.10 13.31 -17.66
C LEU A 281 -17.97 14.20 -18.17
N VAL A 282 -16.92 13.63 -18.73
CA VAL A 282 -15.80 14.38 -19.31
C VAL A 282 -16.05 14.62 -20.79
N VAL A 283 -16.56 13.61 -21.51
CA VAL A 283 -16.83 13.68 -22.96
C VAL A 283 -18.01 14.60 -23.30
N ASN A 284 -18.97 14.76 -22.38
CA ASN A 284 -20.16 15.58 -22.62
C ASN A 284 -20.05 17.04 -22.13
N LYS A 285 -18.89 17.43 -21.60
CA LYS A 285 -18.57 18.84 -21.27
C LYS A 285 -17.99 19.55 -22.48
#